data_AF-A0A951VWM4-F1
#
_entry.id   AF-A0A951VWM4-F1
#
_cell.length_a   1.000
_cell.length_b   1.000
_cell.length_c   1.000
_cell.angle_alpha   90.00
_cell.angle_beta   90.00
_cell.angle_gamma   90.00
#
_symmetry.space_group_name_H-M   'P 1'
#
loop_
_entity.id
_entity.type
_entity.pdbx_description
1 polymer ?
#
loop_
_entity_poly.entity_id
_entity_poly.type
_entity_poly.pdbx_seq_one_letter_code
_entity_poly.pdbx_strand_id
1 'polypeptide(L)'
;MAASHSFDVNTLLALKSLKFKALTDGYGYCQHFNTDMVLVPQLTSKPVDLGFGLHTFCVHVNHLKPKAIYNLIRIIKENYKKFVDFQEVVNEPVIDYLQHKLLRRITEFSLRGIRAVRR
;
A
#
# COMPACT_ATOMS: atom_id res chain seq x y z
N MET A 1 -8.05 0.47 -2.44
CA MET A 1 -7.31 -0.53 -3.25
C MET A 1 -8.27 -1.24 -4.21
N ALA A 2 -7.86 -1.45 -5.46
CA ALA A 2 -8.58 -2.33 -6.39
C ALA A 2 -8.40 -3.82 -6.06
N ALA A 3 -9.35 -4.64 -6.52
CA ALA A 3 -9.20 -6.09 -6.51
C ALA A 3 -7.91 -6.50 -7.24
N SER A 4 -7.25 -7.56 -6.76
CA SER A 4 -5.98 -8.06 -7.31
C SER A 4 -4.79 -7.07 -7.31
N HIS A 5 -4.87 -5.95 -6.57
CA HIS A 5 -3.83 -4.92 -6.49
C HIS A 5 -3.46 -4.32 -7.87
N SER A 6 -4.44 -4.14 -8.74
CA SER A 6 -4.23 -3.57 -10.07
C SER A 6 -5.40 -2.69 -10.48
N PHE A 7 -5.11 -1.58 -11.14
CA PHE A 7 -6.11 -0.71 -11.77
C PHE A 7 -5.91 -0.74 -13.29
N ASP A 8 -7.01 -0.84 -14.03
CA ASP A 8 -6.98 -0.55 -15.47
C ASP A 8 -6.98 0.96 -15.72
N VAL A 9 -6.63 1.36 -16.95
CA VAL A 9 -6.49 2.77 -17.33
C VAL A 9 -7.82 3.53 -17.20
N ASN A 10 -8.95 2.92 -17.56
CA ASN A 10 -10.24 3.60 -17.50
C ASN A 10 -10.66 3.88 -16.06
N THR A 11 -10.39 2.94 -15.15
CA THR A 11 -10.60 3.16 -13.71
C THR A 11 -9.77 4.34 -13.20
N LEU A 12 -8.49 4.44 -13.58
CA LEU A 12 -7.65 5.57 -13.18
C LEU A 12 -8.18 6.91 -13.74
N LEU A 13 -8.62 6.94 -15.00
CA LEU A 13 -9.20 8.14 -15.61
C LEU A 13 -10.51 8.57 -14.93
N ALA A 14 -11.37 7.62 -14.57
CA ALA A 14 -12.61 7.90 -13.84
C ALA A 14 -12.34 8.43 -12.42
N LEU A 15 -11.38 7.84 -11.71
CA LEU A 15 -10.99 8.33 -10.38
C LEU A 15 -10.42 9.75 -10.44
N LYS A 16 -9.59 10.04 -11.46
CA LYS A 16 -9.09 11.38 -11.72
C LYS A 16 -10.21 12.38 -12.00
N SER A 17 -11.20 12.03 -12.84
CA SER A 17 -12.32 12.93 -13.15
C SER A 17 -13.20 13.21 -11.94
N LEU A 18 -13.30 12.24 -11.01
CA LEU A 18 -13.96 12.38 -9.71
C LEU A 18 -13.10 13.08 -8.64
N LYS A 19 -11.91 13.57 -9.00
CA LYS A 19 -11.01 14.34 -8.14
C LYS A 19 -10.45 13.53 -6.95
N PHE A 20 -10.31 12.22 -7.09
CA PHE A 20 -9.53 11.43 -6.13
C PHE A 20 -8.06 11.89 -6.17
N LYS A 21 -7.49 12.17 -4.99
CA LYS A 21 -6.10 12.65 -4.86
C LYS A 21 -5.09 11.51 -4.75
N ALA A 22 -5.50 10.40 -4.14
CA ALA A 22 -4.61 9.31 -3.83
C ALA A 22 -5.31 7.95 -3.88
N LEU A 23 -4.51 6.92 -4.16
CA LEU A 23 -4.91 5.52 -4.16
C LEU A 23 -3.89 4.69 -3.40
N THR A 24 -4.32 3.54 -2.89
CA THR A 24 -3.38 2.52 -2.40
C THR A 24 -3.05 1.53 -3.53
N ASP A 25 -1.76 1.34 -3.83
CA ASP A 25 -1.24 0.49 -4.94
C ASP A 25 -0.18 -0.52 -4.47
N GLY A 26 -0.02 -1.64 -5.17
CA GLY A 26 0.56 -2.88 -4.65
C GLY A 26 2.07 -2.95 -4.45
N TYR A 27 2.86 -1.92 -4.74
CA TYR A 27 4.33 -2.04 -4.84
C TYR A 27 5.10 -0.78 -4.40
N GLY A 28 6.32 -0.98 -3.88
CA GLY A 28 7.22 0.07 -3.37
C GLY A 28 7.19 0.22 -1.85
N TYR A 29 8.07 1.11 -1.34
CA TYR A 29 8.20 1.42 0.09
C TYR A 29 8.11 2.93 0.38
N CYS A 30 7.59 3.69 -0.58
CA CYS A 30 7.32 5.11 -0.48
C CYS A 30 6.18 5.45 -1.44
N GLN A 31 5.54 6.59 -1.21
CA GLN A 31 4.57 7.10 -2.16
C GLN A 31 5.23 7.49 -3.49
N HIS A 32 4.48 7.36 -4.57
CA HIS A 32 4.94 7.74 -5.91
C HIS A 32 3.81 8.37 -6.72
N PHE A 33 4.17 9.15 -7.72
CA PHE A 33 3.20 9.87 -8.53
C PHE A 33 2.88 9.07 -9.79
N ASN A 34 1.59 8.91 -10.08
CA ASN A 34 1.13 8.31 -11.32
C ASN A 34 -0.10 9.06 -11.84
N THR A 35 -0.01 9.61 -13.05
CA THR A 35 -1.16 10.20 -13.77
C THR A 35 -1.95 11.19 -12.91
N ASP A 36 -1.23 12.09 -12.23
CA ASP A 36 -1.79 13.15 -11.36
C ASP A 36 -2.40 12.70 -10.03
N MET A 37 -2.13 11.47 -9.60
CA MET A 37 -2.55 10.94 -8.31
C MET A 37 -1.36 10.39 -7.52
N VAL A 38 -1.46 10.47 -6.19
CA VAL A 38 -0.49 9.89 -5.26
C VAL A 38 -0.82 8.41 -5.04
N LEU A 39 0.12 7.52 -5.34
CA LEU A 39 0.00 6.10 -5.07
C LEU A 39 0.78 5.75 -3.81
N VAL A 40 0.08 5.35 -2.76
CA VAL A 40 0.66 4.90 -1.50
C VAL A 40 0.76 3.37 -1.51
N PRO A 41 1.95 2.78 -1.27
CA PRO A 41 2.15 1.34 -1.38
C PRO A 41 1.29 0.55 -0.40
N GLN A 42 0.78 -0.61 -0.82
CA GLN A 42 0.01 -1.56 -0.02
C GLN A 42 0.41 -3.00 -0.33
N LEU A 43 1.31 -3.55 0.48
CA LEU A 43 2.04 -4.77 0.13
C LEU A 43 1.37 -6.05 0.64
N THR A 44 0.75 -5.98 1.83
CA THR A 44 0.31 -7.15 2.60
C THR A 44 -1.15 -7.08 3.02
N SER A 45 -1.73 -8.24 3.32
CA SER A 45 -3.09 -8.39 3.88
C SER A 45 -3.11 -8.46 5.41
N LYS A 46 -1.96 -8.20 6.05
CA LYS A 46 -1.73 -8.29 7.49
C LYS A 46 -0.66 -7.27 7.88
N PRO A 47 -0.68 -6.73 9.10
CA PRO A 47 0.38 -5.85 9.57
C PRO A 47 1.70 -6.62 9.59
N VAL A 48 2.69 -6.12 8.86
CA VAL A 48 4.05 -6.64 8.83
C VAL A 48 4.97 -5.46 9.07
N ASP A 49 5.74 -5.51 10.16
CA ASP A 49 6.77 -4.51 10.38
C ASP A 49 8.00 -4.86 9.53
N LEU A 50 8.25 -4.03 8.51
CA LEU A 50 9.43 -4.16 7.65
C LEU A 50 10.67 -3.52 8.28
N GLY A 51 10.51 -2.70 9.33
CA GLY A 51 11.58 -1.92 9.94
C GLY A 51 12.02 -0.70 9.14
N PHE A 52 11.49 -0.50 7.93
CA PHE A 52 11.78 0.65 7.08
C PHE A 52 10.66 0.93 6.08
N GLY A 53 10.69 2.14 5.54
CA GLY A 53 9.78 2.58 4.48
C GLY A 53 8.34 2.78 4.94
N LEU A 54 7.54 3.23 4.00
CA LEU A 54 6.11 3.46 4.14
C LEU A 54 5.38 2.37 3.37
N HIS A 55 4.41 1.72 4.02
CA HIS A 55 3.41 0.91 3.34
C HIS A 55 2.13 0.84 4.16
N THR A 56 1.04 0.58 3.46
CA THR A 56 -0.26 0.27 4.05
C THR A 56 -0.49 -1.24 3.96
N PHE A 57 -1.44 -1.75 4.76
CA PHE A 57 -1.88 -3.13 4.70
C PHE A 57 -3.41 -3.16 4.71
N CYS A 58 -4.02 -4.09 3.98
CA CYS A 58 -5.48 -4.23 3.97
C CYS A 58 -5.91 -5.39 4.84
N VAL A 59 -6.81 -5.12 5.78
CA VAL A 59 -7.37 -6.13 6.66
C VAL A 59 -8.79 -6.43 6.22
N HIS A 60 -9.05 -7.68 5.81
CA HIS A 60 -10.41 -8.14 5.51
C HIS A 60 -11.10 -8.62 6.79
N VAL A 61 -11.66 -7.67 7.55
CA VAL A 61 -12.26 -7.91 8.87
C VAL A 61 -13.32 -9.02 8.88
N ASN A 62 -14.09 -9.16 7.79
CA ASN A 62 -15.14 -10.18 7.64
C ASN A 62 -14.63 -11.63 7.71
N HIS A 63 -13.32 -11.86 7.51
CA HIS A 63 -12.71 -13.18 7.55
C HIS A 63 -11.80 -13.40 8.76
N LEU A 64 -11.75 -12.44 9.70
CA LEU A 64 -10.88 -12.55 10.86
C LEU A 64 -11.50 -13.44 11.94
N LYS A 65 -10.72 -14.42 12.40
CA LYS A 65 -11.01 -15.15 13.64
C LYS A 65 -10.70 -14.25 14.85
N PRO A 66 -11.36 -14.43 16.01
CA PRO A 66 -11.12 -13.61 17.20
C PRO A 66 -9.64 -13.50 17.60
N LYS A 67 -8.87 -14.59 17.54
CA LYS A 67 -7.42 -14.60 17.79
C LYS A 67 -6.65 -13.63 16.88
N ALA A 68 -7.04 -13.52 15.61
CA ALA A 68 -6.40 -12.61 14.66
C ALA A 68 -6.73 -11.15 14.96
N ILE A 69 -7.95 -10.85 15.45
CA ILE A 69 -8.35 -9.52 15.91
C ILE A 69 -7.49 -9.10 17.11
N TYR A 70 -7.38 -9.95 18.13
CA TYR A 70 -6.54 -9.66 19.30
C TYR A 70 -5.08 -9.44 18.92
N ASN A 71 -4.55 -10.23 17.99
CA ASN A 71 -3.19 -10.04 17.49
C ASN A 71 -3.02 -8.72 16.72
N LEU A 72 -4.00 -8.32 15.91
CA LEU A 72 -3.99 -7.03 15.22
C LEU A 72 -3.96 -5.87 16.23
N ILE A 73 -4.84 -5.89 17.23
CA ILE A 73 -4.89 -4.88 18.29
C ILE A 73 -3.55 -4.81 19.03
N ARG A 74 -2.95 -5.96 19.36
CA ARG A 74 -1.65 -6.04 20.03
C ARG A 74 -0.55 -5.38 19.18
N ILE A 75 -0.45 -5.72 17.89
CA ILE A 75 0.56 -5.15 16.99
C ILE A 75 0.41 -3.63 16.88
N ILE A 76 -0.82 -3.12 16.75
CA ILE A 76 -1.09 -1.68 16.71
C ILE A 76 -0.63 -1.02 18.01
N LYS A 77 -0.97 -1.58 19.17
CA LYS A 77 -0.55 -1.03 20.48
C LYS A 77 0.97 -1.04 20.65
N GLU A 78 1.65 -2.10 20.22
CA GLU A 78 3.12 -2.20 20.32
C GLU A 78 3.84 -1.25 19.36
N ASN A 79 3.22 -0.88 18.23
CA ASN A 79 3.87 -0.12 17.16
C ASN A 79 3.20 1.23 16.86
N TYR A 80 2.29 1.73 17.71
CA TYR A 80 1.45 2.91 17.37
C TYR A 80 2.26 4.14 16.94
N LYS A 81 3.47 4.33 17.48
CA LYS A 81 4.37 5.43 17.12
C LYS A 81 4.92 5.37 15.69
N LYS A 82 4.83 4.21 15.03
CA LYS A 82 5.25 3.99 13.64
C LYS A 82 4.11 4.22 12.64
N PHE A 83 2.87 4.37 13.11
CA PHE A 83 1.73 4.69 12.26
C PHE A 83 1.70 6.19 12.01
N VAL A 84 1.40 6.55 10.76
CA VAL A 84 1.25 7.93 10.30
C VAL A 84 -0.16 8.14 9.78
N ASP A 85 -0.62 9.38 9.78
CA ASP A 85 -1.90 9.70 9.16
C ASP A 85 -1.79 9.58 7.63
N PHE A 86 -2.83 9.00 7.02
CA PHE A 86 -2.82 8.78 5.58
C PHE A 86 -2.93 10.08 4.79
N GLN A 87 -3.68 11.07 5.29
CA GLN A 87 -3.82 12.36 4.62
C GLN A 87 -2.53 13.17 4.71
N GLU A 88 -1.84 13.12 5.86
CA GLU A 88 -0.50 13.71 5.99
C GLU A 88 0.44 13.20 4.92
N VAL A 89 0.57 11.87 4.79
CA VAL A 89 1.36 11.22 3.74
C VAL A 89 0.97 11.74 2.35
N VAL A 90 -0.32 11.72 2.01
CA VAL A 90 -0.81 12.13 0.68
C VAL A 90 -0.50 13.60 0.36
N ASN A 91 -0.44 14.46 1.37
CA ASN A 91 -0.15 15.89 1.20
C ASN A 91 1.36 16.20 1.22
N GLU A 92 2.21 15.26 1.64
CA GLU A 92 3.66 15.41 1.56
C GLU A 92 4.12 15.46 0.10
N PRO A 93 5.15 16.28 -0.22
CA PRO A 93 5.76 16.26 -1.53
C PRO A 93 6.25 14.87 -1.91
N VAL A 94 5.81 14.37 -3.06
CA VAL A 94 6.28 13.09 -3.58
C VAL A 94 7.68 13.28 -4.15
N ILE A 95 8.66 12.62 -3.52
CA ILE A 95 10.05 12.64 -3.99
C ILE A 95 10.30 11.43 -4.87
N ASP A 96 10.26 11.62 -6.19
CA ASP A 96 10.35 10.53 -7.18
C ASP A 96 11.78 10.38 -7.75
N TYR A 97 12.71 9.92 -6.91
CA TYR A 97 14.05 9.55 -7.36
C TYR A 97 14.07 8.25 -8.18
N LEU A 98 15.05 8.11 -9.08
CA LEU A 98 15.25 6.90 -9.89
C LEU A 98 15.36 5.61 -9.05
N GLN A 99 16.00 5.71 -7.89
CA GLN A 99 16.12 4.62 -6.91
C GLN A 99 14.76 4.12 -6.40
N HIS A 100 13.76 5.00 -6.22
CA HIS A 100 12.41 4.59 -5.82
C HIS A 100 11.69 3.83 -6.95
N LYS A 101 11.88 4.24 -8.20
CA LYS A 101 11.35 3.52 -9.37
C LYS A 101 11.95 2.12 -9.47
N LEU A 102 13.26 1.99 -9.25
CA LEU A 102 13.94 0.70 -9.26
C LEU A 102 13.45 -0.20 -8.11
N LEU A 103 13.38 0.33 -6.89
CA LEU A 103 12.84 -0.40 -5.74
C LEU A 103 11.41 -0.88 -5.99
N ARG A 104 10.56 -0.02 -6.58
CA ARG A 104 9.19 -0.40 -6.95
C ARG A 104 9.19 -1.58 -7.93
N ARG A 105 10.00 -1.55 -8.98
CA ARG A 105 10.12 -2.67 -9.94
C ARG A 105 10.59 -3.97 -9.28
N ILE A 106 11.56 -3.89 -8.38
CA ILE A 106 12.04 -5.05 -7.62
C ILE A 106 10.89 -5.60 -6.77
N THR A 107 10.21 -4.75 -5.98
CA THR A 107 9.08 -5.20 -5.16
C THR A 107 7.94 -5.78 -5.99
N GLU A 108 7.67 -5.19 -7.16
CA GLU A 108 6.69 -5.68 -8.11
C GLU A 108 7.00 -7.10 -8.57
N PHE A 109 8.22 -7.32 -9.04
CA PHE A 109 8.66 -8.63 -9.52
C PHE A 109 8.64 -9.67 -8.39
N SER A 110 9.22 -9.34 -7.23
CA SER A 110 9.29 -10.24 -6.07
C SER A 110 7.90 -10.62 -5.55
N LEU A 111 7.00 -9.65 -5.37
CA LEU A 111 5.65 -9.92 -4.86
C LEU A 111 4.80 -10.69 -5.87
N ARG A 112 4.93 -10.42 -7.17
CA ARG A 112 4.26 -11.22 -8.21
C ARG A 112 4.75 -12.66 -8.20
N GLY A 113 6.05 -12.89 -8.08
CA GLY A 113 6.63 -14.25 -7.96
C GLY A 113 6.11 -14.99 -6.73
N ILE A 114 6.16 -14.38 -5.55
CA ILE A 114 5.64 -14.98 -4.30
C ILE A 114 4.15 -15.30 -4.42
N ARG A 115 3.36 -14.39 -5.00
CA ARG A 115 1.91 -14.60 -5.18
C ARG A 115 1.60 -15.70 -6.19
N ALA A 116 2.43 -15.89 -7.22
CA ALA A 116 2.27 -16.96 -8.18
C ALA A 116 2.53 -18.35 -7.57
N VAL A 117 3.53 -18.48 -6.69
CA VAL A 117 3.84 -19.75 -6.00
C VAL A 117 2.79 -20.13 -4.95
N ARG A 118 2.08 -19.15 -4.39
CA ARG A 118 1.04 -19.36 -3.36
C ARG A 118 -0.35 -19.69 -3.94
N ARG A 119 -0.53 -19.60 -5.25
CA ARG A 119 -1.75 -20.00 -5.96
C ARG A 119 -1.65 -21.45 -6.38
#